data_AF-A0A0R2ESX2-F1
#
_entry.id   AF-A0A0R2ESX2-F1
#
_cell.length_a   1.000
_cell.length_b   1.000
_cell.length_c   1.000
_cell.angle_alpha   90.00
_cell.angle_beta   90.00
_cell.angle_gamma   90.00
#
_symmetry.space_group_name_H-M   'P 1'
#
loop_
_entity.id
_entity.type
_entity.pdbx_description
1 polymer ?
#
loop_
_entity_poly.entity_id
_entity_poly.type
_entity_poly.pdbx_seq_one_letter_code
_entity_poly.pdbx_strand_id
1 'polypeptide(L)'
;MGLNKHVKALFLGVVASTGLLIGVSTAGTTTAHATTWHKGTPVALRGTWETKPVSQYKFRYNFILGKSTLSSGGGPGDGTHLKQTAYHHKAGSRYYYVRGHEWLYTAGHDIYYYRFYKVGNKFKATNYLIYHNSKFTKGYGPEGHLYYKQ
;
A
#
# COMPACT_ATOMS: atom_id res chain seq x y z
N MET A 1 -31.36 11.46 36.32
CA MET A 1 -30.26 12.44 36.32
C MET A 1 -28.94 11.65 36.27
N GLY A 2 -28.06 11.92 35.29
CA GLY A 2 -26.71 11.33 35.09
C GLY A 2 -26.70 10.00 34.30
N LEU A 3 -26.32 9.90 33.01
CA LEU A 3 -25.07 10.19 32.29
C LEU A 3 -23.91 9.23 32.63
N ASN A 4 -23.48 8.41 31.65
CA ASN A 4 -22.09 8.16 31.21
C ASN A 4 -22.06 6.92 30.27
N LYS A 5 -21.88 7.04 28.94
CA LYS A 5 -20.69 7.34 28.12
C LYS A 5 -19.56 6.27 28.15
N HIS A 6 -19.50 5.54 27.03
CA HIS A 6 -18.33 4.95 26.34
C HIS A 6 -17.49 3.87 27.04
N VAL A 7 -17.68 2.63 26.59
CA VAL A 7 -16.72 1.52 26.76
C VAL A 7 -15.59 1.70 25.74
N LYS A 8 -14.41 2.13 26.21
CA LYS A 8 -13.13 1.90 25.52
C LYS A 8 -12.47 0.71 26.21
N ALA A 9 -12.52 -0.46 25.58
CA ALA A 9 -11.78 -1.62 26.05
C ALA A 9 -10.29 -1.44 25.68
N LEU A 10 -9.52 -0.96 26.64
CA LEU A 10 -8.07 -1.13 26.71
C LEU A 10 -7.82 -2.57 27.17
N PHE A 11 -7.23 -3.40 26.31
CA PHE A 11 -6.74 -4.71 26.73
C PHE A 11 -5.50 -4.52 27.61
N LEU A 12 -5.75 -4.61 28.92
CA LEU A 12 -4.77 -4.68 30.00
C LEU A 12 -3.96 -5.98 29.90
N GLY A 13 -2.66 -5.83 30.20
CA GLY A 13 -1.67 -6.89 30.22
C GLY A 13 -1.96 -7.99 31.24
N VAL A 14 -1.45 -9.18 30.93
CA VAL A 14 -1.52 -10.35 31.81
C VAL A 14 -0.11 -10.67 32.30
N VAL A 15 0.06 -10.41 33.61
CA VAL A 15 0.68 -11.22 34.67
C VAL A 15 2.00 -11.95 34.35
N ALA A 16 3.06 -11.49 35.02
CA ALA A 16 4.27 -12.25 35.25
C ALA A 16 4.02 -13.36 36.29
N SER A 17 4.30 -14.60 35.92
CA SER A 17 4.46 -15.71 36.85
C SER A 17 5.75 -16.47 36.51
N THR A 18 6.66 -16.48 37.48
CA THR A 18 7.94 -17.17 37.45
C THR A 18 7.69 -18.68 37.54
N GLY A 19 8.03 -19.43 36.50
CA GLY A 19 8.00 -20.89 36.48
C GLY A 19 9.14 -21.42 35.62
N LEU A 20 10.17 -21.94 36.27
CA LEU A 20 11.36 -22.51 35.65
C LEU A 20 11.17 -24.02 35.47
N LEU A 21 11.01 -24.51 34.24
CA LEU A 21 11.28 -25.93 33.89
C LEU A 21 11.69 -26.07 32.39
N ILE A 22 13.01 -26.20 32.21
CA ILE A 22 13.77 -27.12 31.35
C ILE A 22 13.05 -27.71 30.12
N GLY A 23 13.56 -27.35 28.93
CA GLY A 23 13.74 -28.28 27.81
C GLY A 23 12.64 -28.37 26.74
N VAL A 24 12.45 -27.33 25.92
CA VAL A 24 11.77 -27.45 24.62
C VAL A 24 12.43 -26.47 23.65
N SER A 25 13.03 -27.03 22.58
CA SER A 25 13.43 -26.43 21.29
C SER A 25 13.72 -24.93 21.25
N THR A 26 14.92 -24.56 20.78
CA THR A 26 15.24 -23.23 20.26
C THR A 26 14.37 -22.87 19.04
N ALA A 27 13.08 -22.68 19.26
CA ALA A 27 12.22 -21.93 18.37
C ALA A 27 12.73 -20.50 18.43
N GLY A 28 13.64 -20.15 17.52
CA GLY A 28 14.08 -18.78 17.31
C GLY A 28 12.83 -17.93 17.19
N THR A 29 12.57 -17.12 18.22
CA THR A 29 11.46 -16.17 18.21
C THR A 29 11.78 -15.18 17.11
N THR A 30 11.17 -15.39 15.94
CA THR A 30 11.19 -14.40 14.87
C THR A 30 10.40 -13.21 15.41
N THR A 31 11.12 -12.25 15.98
CA THR A 31 10.54 -11.00 16.43
C THR A 31 10.04 -10.29 15.18
N ALA A 32 8.72 -10.35 14.95
CA ALA A 32 8.09 -9.69 13.82
C ALA A 32 8.13 -8.18 14.06
N HIS A 33 9.16 -7.52 13.52
CA HIS A 33 9.24 -6.08 13.54
C HIS A 33 8.10 -5.49 12.70
N ALA A 34 7.28 -4.63 13.31
CA ALA A 34 6.21 -3.94 12.61
C ALA A 34 6.79 -3.14 11.42
N THR A 35 6.18 -3.30 10.24
CA THR A 35 6.57 -2.53 9.05
C THR A 35 6.25 -1.05 9.28
N THR A 36 7.28 -0.20 9.25
CA THR A 36 7.11 1.25 9.40
C THR A 36 6.72 1.87 8.06
N TRP A 37 5.65 2.66 8.06
CA TRP A 37 5.19 3.42 6.91
C TRP A 37 5.60 4.89 7.04
N HIS A 38 6.24 5.42 6.01
CA HIS A 38 6.63 6.82 5.90
C HIS A 38 5.57 7.62 5.16
N LYS A 39 5.35 8.87 5.57
CA LYS A 39 4.36 9.75 4.94
C LYS A 39 4.75 10.09 3.50
N GLY A 40 3.77 10.08 2.60
CA GLY A 40 3.90 10.48 1.20
C GLY A 40 4.20 9.33 0.25
N THR A 41 4.70 9.67 -0.93
CA THR A 41 5.26 8.72 -1.91
C THR A 41 6.79 8.76 -1.85
N PRO A 42 7.48 7.66 -2.17
CA PRO A 42 8.93 7.65 -2.22
C PRO A 42 9.41 8.52 -3.39
N VAL A 43 10.42 9.36 -3.15
CA VAL A 43 10.97 10.31 -4.15
C VAL A 43 11.36 9.59 -5.45
N ALA A 44 11.90 8.37 -5.34
CA ALA A 44 12.30 7.56 -6.49
C ALA A 44 11.14 7.27 -7.47
N LEU A 45 9.90 7.20 -7.00
CA LEU A 45 8.74 6.94 -7.87
C LEU A 45 8.05 8.21 -8.38
N ARG A 46 8.37 9.39 -7.83
CA ARG A 46 7.64 10.62 -8.19
C ARG A 46 7.83 10.99 -9.66
N GLY A 47 6.78 11.55 -10.24
CA GLY A 47 6.72 11.98 -11.63
C GLY A 47 5.56 11.37 -12.40
N THR A 48 5.56 11.62 -13.71
CA THR A 48 4.60 11.07 -14.67
C THR A 48 5.22 9.87 -15.39
N TRP A 49 4.44 8.81 -15.47
CA TRP A 49 4.86 7.54 -16.03
C TRP A 49 3.79 7.05 -16.97
N GLU A 50 4.17 6.56 -18.14
CA GLU A 50 3.19 6.05 -19.10
C GLU A 50 3.67 4.76 -19.74
N THR A 51 2.70 3.96 -20.18
CA THR A 51 3.01 2.78 -20.98
C THR A 51 3.42 3.20 -22.39
N LYS A 52 4.05 2.26 -23.10
CA LYS A 52 3.95 2.25 -24.56
C LYS A 52 2.47 2.13 -24.96
N PRO A 53 2.09 2.54 -26.18
CA PRO A 53 0.72 2.35 -26.66
C PRO A 53 0.29 0.87 -26.54
N VAL A 54 -0.90 0.61 -25.99
CA VAL A 54 -1.39 -0.75 -25.63
C VAL A 54 -2.45 -1.33 -26.57
N SER A 55 -2.80 -0.63 -27.65
CA SER A 55 -3.80 -1.12 -28.61
C SER A 55 -3.64 -0.45 -29.98
N GLN A 56 -4.43 -0.93 -30.96
CA GLN A 56 -4.57 -0.32 -32.28
C GLN A 56 -5.00 1.15 -32.24
N TYR A 57 -5.71 1.57 -31.18
CA TYR A 57 -6.13 2.95 -30.94
C TYR A 57 -5.06 3.81 -30.26
N LYS A 58 -3.85 3.26 -30.06
CA LYS A 58 -2.68 3.94 -29.50
C LYS A 58 -2.90 4.52 -28.09
N PHE A 59 -3.86 4.01 -27.33
CA PHE A 59 -4.06 4.42 -25.94
C PHE A 59 -2.84 4.10 -25.08
N ARG A 60 -2.61 4.94 -24.07
CA ARG A 60 -1.56 4.77 -23.06
C ARG A 60 -2.22 4.80 -21.68
N TYR A 61 -1.78 3.90 -20.81
CA TYR A 61 -2.06 4.04 -19.39
C TYR A 61 -1.00 4.94 -18.78
N ASN A 62 -1.38 5.72 -17.78
CA ASN A 62 -0.50 6.58 -17.04
C ASN A 62 -0.61 6.40 -15.53
N PHE A 63 0.49 6.75 -14.85
CA PHE A 63 0.58 6.94 -13.42
C PHE A 63 1.22 8.29 -13.15
N ILE A 64 0.60 9.08 -12.28
CA ILE A 64 1.14 10.35 -11.80
C ILE A 64 1.34 10.21 -10.30
N LEU A 65 2.61 10.19 -9.87
CA LEU A 65 2.98 10.09 -8.46
C LEU A 65 3.46 11.44 -7.94
N GLY A 66 2.60 12.13 -7.19
CA GLY A 66 2.91 13.38 -6.48
C GLY A 66 3.48 13.12 -5.09
N LYS A 67 3.70 14.17 -4.28
CA LYS A 67 4.28 14.03 -2.92
C LYS A 67 3.42 13.19 -1.97
N SER A 68 2.11 13.31 -2.08
CA SER A 68 1.13 12.64 -1.21
C SER A 68 -0.09 12.12 -1.98
N THR A 69 0.06 11.97 -3.29
CA THR A 69 -1.00 11.57 -4.21
C THR A 69 -0.46 10.56 -5.21
N LEU A 70 -1.35 9.69 -5.69
CA LEU A 70 -1.10 8.77 -6.78
C LEU A 70 -2.36 8.78 -7.64
N SER A 71 -2.23 9.08 -8.92
CA SER A 71 -3.32 8.94 -9.87
C SER A 71 -2.95 7.93 -10.94
N SER A 72 -3.91 7.14 -11.40
CA SER A 72 -3.79 6.34 -12.62
C SER A 72 -4.97 6.60 -13.54
N GLY A 73 -4.73 6.52 -14.84
CA GLY A 73 -5.75 6.70 -15.86
C GLY A 73 -5.19 6.44 -17.26
N GLY A 74 -5.91 6.90 -18.28
CA GLY A 74 -5.57 6.71 -19.69
C GLY A 74 -6.04 5.36 -20.23
N GLY A 75 -6.47 5.34 -21.51
CA GLY A 75 -7.10 4.17 -22.13
C GLY A 75 -8.51 3.85 -21.59
N PRO A 76 -9.16 2.80 -22.14
CA PRO A 76 -10.46 2.33 -21.65
C PRO A 76 -10.27 1.52 -20.36
N GLY A 77 -10.31 2.20 -19.22
CA GLY A 77 -10.23 1.57 -17.90
C GLY A 77 -10.58 2.54 -16.77
N ASP A 78 -10.93 2.00 -15.61
CA ASP A 78 -11.26 2.78 -14.43
C ASP A 78 -10.00 3.44 -13.86
N GLY A 79 -10.07 4.77 -13.70
CA GLY A 79 -8.99 5.52 -13.10
C GLY A 79 -8.83 5.20 -11.62
N THR A 80 -7.81 5.76 -10.99
CA THR A 80 -7.73 5.76 -9.52
C THR A 80 -7.14 7.09 -9.10
N HIS A 81 -7.65 7.65 -8.01
CA HIS A 81 -7.05 8.82 -7.40
C HIS A 81 -6.86 8.60 -5.90
N LEU A 82 -5.62 8.40 -5.48
CA LEU A 82 -5.25 8.25 -4.09
C LEU A 82 -4.76 9.56 -3.49
N LYS A 83 -5.18 9.84 -2.26
CA LYS A 83 -4.64 10.91 -1.41
C LYS A 83 -4.07 10.33 -0.10
N GLN A 84 -3.39 11.20 0.64
CA GLN A 84 -2.80 10.86 1.95
C GLN A 84 -1.91 9.61 1.87
N THR A 85 -1.10 9.53 0.82
CA THR A 85 -0.31 8.32 0.60
C THR A 85 0.72 8.13 1.70
N ALA A 86 1.07 6.87 1.95
CA ALA A 86 2.22 6.47 2.75
C ALA A 86 2.97 5.36 2.02
N TYR A 87 4.25 5.17 2.32
CA TYR A 87 5.06 4.14 1.69
C TYR A 87 5.94 3.40 2.68
N HIS A 88 6.30 2.16 2.34
CA HIS A 88 7.45 1.49 2.95
C HIS A 88 8.34 0.88 1.88
N HIS A 89 9.61 0.74 2.24
CA HIS A 89 10.63 0.22 1.35
C HIS A 89 11.71 -0.46 2.19
N LYS A 90 12.08 -1.68 1.82
CA LYS A 90 13.22 -2.38 2.41
C LYS A 90 14.48 -1.98 1.65
N ALA A 91 15.52 -1.53 2.36
CA ALA A 91 16.80 -1.17 1.75
C ALA A 91 17.32 -2.32 0.85
N GLY A 92 17.83 -1.95 -0.33
CA GLY A 92 18.31 -2.90 -1.35
C GLY A 92 17.20 -3.59 -2.17
N SER A 93 15.93 -3.45 -1.80
CA SER A 93 14.82 -3.99 -2.58
C SER A 93 14.60 -3.16 -3.85
N ARG A 94 14.06 -3.78 -4.90
CA ARG A 94 13.50 -3.06 -6.06
C ARG A 94 12.02 -2.74 -5.91
N TYR A 95 11.42 -3.22 -4.82
CA TYR A 95 10.02 -3.05 -4.50
C TYR A 95 9.80 -1.85 -3.58
N TYR A 96 8.85 -1.03 -3.98
CA TYR A 96 8.27 0.03 -3.15
C TYR A 96 6.81 -0.31 -2.94
N TYR A 97 6.34 -0.13 -1.71
CA TYR A 97 4.96 -0.36 -1.36
C TYR A 97 4.35 0.98 -0.99
N VAL A 98 3.24 1.33 -1.62
CA VAL A 98 2.54 2.60 -1.42
C VAL A 98 1.10 2.29 -1.09
N ARG A 99 0.54 2.95 -0.09
CA ARG A 99 -0.89 2.91 0.21
C ARG A 99 -1.48 4.31 0.20
N GLY A 100 -2.77 4.45 -0.03
CA GLY A 100 -3.47 5.73 0.06
C GLY A 100 -4.99 5.56 0.02
N HIS A 101 -5.69 6.61 0.44
CA HIS A 101 -7.15 6.66 0.44
C HIS A 101 -7.65 6.92 -0.98
N GLU A 102 -8.58 6.10 -1.48
CA GLU A 102 -9.18 6.20 -2.80
C GLU A 102 -10.29 7.26 -2.80
N TRP A 103 -10.22 8.26 -3.68
CA TRP A 103 -11.14 9.42 -3.67
C TRP A 103 -12.04 9.54 -4.90
N LEU A 104 -11.78 8.77 -5.96
CA LEU A 104 -12.54 8.86 -7.20
C LEU A 104 -13.91 8.18 -7.06
N TYR A 105 -13.98 7.05 -6.35
CA TYR A 105 -15.21 6.26 -6.24
C TYR A 105 -15.73 6.11 -4.82
N THR A 106 -14.84 6.20 -3.83
CA THR A 106 -15.15 5.88 -2.43
C THR A 106 -14.99 7.05 -1.48
N ALA A 107 -14.72 8.26 -1.99
CA ALA A 107 -14.59 9.49 -1.21
C ALA A 107 -13.64 9.39 0.01
N GLY A 108 -12.61 8.54 -0.09
CA GLY A 108 -11.59 8.31 0.92
C GLY A 108 -11.87 7.15 1.87
N HIS A 109 -12.98 6.43 1.71
CA HIS A 109 -13.33 5.30 2.57
C HIS A 109 -12.43 4.08 2.36
N ASP A 110 -12.00 3.84 1.12
CA ASP A 110 -11.16 2.69 0.82
C ASP A 110 -9.68 3.04 0.82
N ILE A 111 -8.85 2.08 1.22
CA ILE A 111 -7.39 2.20 1.15
C ILE A 111 -6.85 1.20 0.15
N TYR A 112 -6.17 1.70 -0.87
CA TYR A 112 -5.59 0.89 -1.93
C TYR A 112 -4.09 0.73 -1.67
N TYR A 113 -3.59 -0.49 -1.83
CA TYR A 113 -2.18 -0.83 -1.64
C TYR A 113 -1.57 -1.24 -2.97
N TYR A 114 -0.57 -0.47 -3.38
CA TYR A 114 0.22 -0.67 -4.57
C TYR A 114 1.61 -1.20 -4.25
N ARG A 115 2.08 -2.13 -5.08
CA ARG A 115 3.46 -2.58 -5.15
C ARG A 115 4.06 -2.11 -6.47
N PHE A 116 5.18 -1.41 -6.39
CA PHE A 116 5.93 -0.91 -7.53
C PHE A 116 7.27 -1.65 -7.63
N TYR A 117 7.51 -2.31 -8.76
CA TYR A 117 8.83 -2.86 -9.09
C TYR A 117 9.56 -1.88 -10.01
N LYS A 118 10.58 -1.18 -9.49
CA LYS A 118 11.29 -0.12 -10.22
C LYS A 118 12.67 -0.58 -10.69
N VAL A 119 12.98 -0.31 -11.96
CA VAL A 119 14.31 -0.51 -12.55
C VAL A 119 14.64 0.67 -13.46
N GLY A 120 15.62 1.50 -13.07
CA GLY A 120 15.98 2.71 -13.82
C GLY A 120 14.78 3.62 -14.04
N ASN A 121 14.54 4.03 -15.29
CA ASN A 121 13.41 4.90 -15.67
C ASN A 121 12.15 4.11 -16.06
N LYS A 122 11.98 2.91 -15.50
CA LYS A 122 10.80 2.07 -15.73
C LYS A 122 10.26 1.50 -14.42
N PHE A 123 8.96 1.26 -14.35
CA PHE A 123 8.39 0.43 -13.29
C PHE A 123 7.19 -0.41 -13.77
N LYS A 124 6.89 -1.46 -13.01
CA LYS A 124 5.57 -2.12 -13.01
C LYS A 124 4.83 -1.75 -11.73
N ALA A 125 3.52 -1.53 -11.83
CA ALA A 125 2.65 -1.24 -10.69
C ALA A 125 1.57 -2.33 -10.56
N THR A 126 1.25 -2.70 -9.32
CA THR A 126 0.19 -3.68 -9.03
C THR A 126 -0.59 -3.22 -7.81
N ASN A 127 -1.90 -3.03 -7.95
CA ASN A 127 -2.79 -2.93 -6.81
C ASN A 127 -3.00 -4.34 -6.26
N TYR A 128 -2.33 -4.69 -5.16
CA TYR A 128 -2.31 -6.08 -4.69
C TYR A 128 -3.29 -6.33 -3.54
N LEU A 129 -3.73 -5.27 -2.86
CA LEU A 129 -4.58 -5.34 -1.68
C LEU A 129 -5.45 -4.09 -1.59
N ILE A 130 -6.70 -4.27 -1.19
CA ILE A 130 -7.65 -3.20 -0.89
C ILE A 130 -8.15 -3.42 0.53
N TYR A 131 -8.29 -2.35 1.29
CA TYR A 131 -8.97 -2.34 2.57
C TYR A 131 -10.28 -1.57 2.43
N HIS A 132 -11.39 -2.27 2.59
CA HIS A 132 -12.75 -1.77 2.42
C HIS A 132 -13.65 -2.43 3.46
N ASN A 133 -14.55 -1.66 4.09
CA ASN A 133 -15.49 -2.16 5.10
C ASN A 133 -14.83 -3.05 6.19
N SER A 134 -13.71 -2.56 6.72
CA SER A 134 -12.92 -3.25 7.75
C SER A 134 -12.37 -4.62 7.34
N LYS A 135 -12.34 -4.93 6.05
CA LYS A 135 -11.85 -6.19 5.50
C LYS A 135 -10.78 -5.95 4.45
N PHE A 136 -9.84 -6.86 4.39
CA PHE A 136 -8.86 -6.91 3.32
C PHE A 136 -9.38 -7.80 2.19
N THR A 137 -9.37 -7.26 0.97
CA THR A 137 -9.68 -7.99 -0.25
C THR A 137 -8.48 -7.94 -1.19
N LYS A 138 -8.35 -8.97 -2.02
CA LYS A 138 -7.35 -8.98 -3.07
C LYS A 138 -7.62 -7.80 -4.02
N GLY A 139 -6.59 -7.02 -4.29
CA GLY A 139 -6.68 -5.95 -5.29
C GLY A 139 -6.87 -6.49 -6.71
N TYR A 140 -7.14 -5.59 -7.64
CA TYR A 140 -7.29 -5.95 -9.06
C TYR A 140 -5.91 -6.37 -9.62
N GLY A 141 -5.79 -7.68 -9.95
CA GLY A 141 -4.51 -8.39 -10.26
C GLY A 141 -3.86 -8.01 -11.61
N PRO A 142 -3.11 -8.95 -12.23
CA PRO A 142 -1.66 -9.23 -12.14
C PRO A 142 -0.72 -8.03 -12.47
N GLU A 143 0.60 -8.29 -12.57
CA GLU A 143 1.65 -7.27 -12.80
C GLU A 143 1.34 -6.35 -14.00
N GLY A 144 0.89 -5.14 -13.68
CA GLY A 144 0.50 -4.13 -14.65
C GLY A 144 1.59 -3.82 -15.66
N HIS A 145 1.17 -3.22 -16.77
CA HIS A 145 2.00 -2.78 -17.87
C HIS A 145 3.34 -2.16 -17.42
N LEU A 146 4.35 -2.27 -18.28
CA LEU A 146 5.61 -1.58 -18.03
C LEU A 146 5.44 -0.09 -18.34
N TYR A 147 5.59 0.74 -17.31
CA TYR A 147 5.55 2.19 -17.41
C TYR A 147 6.97 2.74 -17.57
N TYR A 148 7.07 3.83 -18.32
CA TYR A 148 8.29 4.55 -18.63
C TYR A 148 8.15 5.97 -18.13
N LYS A 149 9.21 6.50 -17.52
CA LYS A 149 9.23 7.88 -17.07
C LYS A 149 9.17 8.81 -18.30
N GLN A 150 8.27 9.78 -18.27
CA GLN A 150 8.22 10.88 -19.24
C GLN A 150 9.29 11.92 -18.93
#